data_AF-A0A9X5HGI8-F1
#
_entry.id   AF-A0A9X5HGI8-F1
#
_cell.length_a   1.000
_cell.length_b   1.000
_cell.length_c   1.000
_cell.angle_alpha   90.00
_cell.angle_beta   90.00
_cell.angle_gamma   90.00
#
_symmetry.space_group_name_H-M   'P 1'
#
loop_
_entity.id
_entity.type
_entity.pdbx_description
1 polymer ?
#
loop_
_entity_poly.entity_id
_entity_poly.type
_entity_poly.pdbx_seq_one_letter_code
_entity_poly.pdbx_strand_id
1 'polypeptide(L)' 'ATADALAAARLACAIADRHPKVAALGPAELHRRQIEWYAAWAADFQDFLRRKGDPAALVDGTWPLRAPAEE' A
#
# COMPACT_ATOMS: atom_id res chain seq x y z
N ALA A 1 -16.18 -1.37 -11.81
CA ALA A 1 -14.90 -1.29 -12.53
C ALA A 1 -14.61 0.12 -13.07
N THR A 2 -15.30 0.62 -14.10
CA THR A 2 -15.00 1.95 -14.67
C THR A 2 -15.20 3.10 -13.67
N ALA A 3 -16.27 3.03 -12.87
CA ALA A 3 -16.53 4.01 -11.81
C ALA A 3 -15.41 4.03 -10.75
N ASP A 4 -14.93 2.84 -10.33
CA ASP A 4 -13.86 2.69 -9.34
C ASP A 4 -12.53 3.23 -9.86
N ALA A 5 -12.20 2.95 -11.12
CA ALA A 5 -11.00 3.47 -11.77
C ALA A 5 -11.02 5.00 -11.84
N LEU A 6 -12.17 5.60 -12.18
CA LEU A 6 -12.33 7.05 -12.20
C LEU A 6 -12.23 7.65 -10.78
N ALA A 7 -12.83 7.01 -9.79
CA ALA A 7 -12.73 7.44 -8.40
C ALA A 7 -11.29 7.39 -7.89
N ALA A 8 -10.55 6.31 -8.19
CA ALA A 8 -9.14 6.16 -7.84
C ALA A 8 -8.25 7.23 -8.49
N ALA A 9 -8.48 7.54 -9.78
CA ALA A 9 -7.75 8.59 -10.48
C ALA A 9 -8.02 9.98 -9.84
N ARG A 10 -9.28 10.29 -9.54
CA ARG A 10 -9.65 11.55 -8.88
C ARG A 10 -9.06 11.66 -7.47
N LEU A 11 -9.05 10.55 -6.73
CA LEU A 11 -8.42 10.48 -5.42
C LEU A 11 -6.91 10.74 -5.50
N ALA A 12 -6.22 10.15 -6.49
CA ALA A 12 -4.80 10.40 -6.70
C ALA A 12 -4.51 11.89 -6.97
N CYS A 13 -5.33 12.56 -7.79
CA CYS A 13 -5.22 14.00 -8.02
C CYS A 13 -5.43 14.80 -6.72
N ALA A 14 -6.48 14.51 -5.96
CA ALA A 14 -6.77 15.21 -4.71
C ALA A 14 -5.65 15.05 -3.66
N ILE A 15 -4.98 13.89 -3.62
CA ILE A 15 -3.82 13.65 -2.77
C ILE A 15 -2.64 14.53 -3.21
N ALA A 16 -2.37 14.61 -4.52
CA ALA A 16 -1.29 15.44 -5.05
C ALA A 16 -1.52 16.93 -4.74
N ASP A 17 -2.74 17.43 -4.94
CA ASP A 17 -3.10 18.82 -4.64
C ASP A 17 -2.89 19.17 -3.16
N ARG A 18 -3.25 18.25 -2.26
CA ARG A 18 -3.15 18.48 -0.81
C ARG A 18 -1.74 18.27 -0.25
N HIS A 19 -0.91 17.45 -0.91
CA HIS A 19 0.38 17.00 -0.37
C HIS A 19 1.52 17.20 -1.37
N PRO A 20 2.18 18.38 -1.37
CA PRO A 20 3.26 18.71 -2.30
C PRO A 20 4.42 17.71 -2.30
N LYS A 21 4.74 17.12 -1.15
CA LYS A 21 5.77 16.07 -1.01
C LYS A 21 5.48 14.81 -1.84
N VAL A 22 4.21 14.50 -2.08
CA VAL A 22 3.78 13.38 -2.92
C VAL A 22 3.75 13.82 -4.38
N ALA A 23 3.22 15.03 -4.66
CA ALA A 23 3.16 15.59 -6.00
C ALA A 23 4.54 15.79 -6.65
N ALA A 24 5.58 16.04 -5.85
CA ALA A 24 6.96 16.18 -6.33
C ALA A 24 7.60 14.86 -6.79
N LEU A 25 7.00 13.70 -6.48
CA LEU A 25 7.53 12.40 -6.89
C LEU A 25 7.09 12.07 -8.31
N GLY A 26 8.04 11.73 -9.17
CA GLY A 26 7.73 11.14 -10.48
C GLY A 26 7.04 9.77 -10.33
N PRO A 27 6.27 9.29 -11.34
CA PRO A 27 5.48 8.07 -11.22
C PRO A 27 6.27 6.81 -10.80
N ALA A 28 7.47 6.61 -11.35
CA ALA A 28 8.32 5.47 -11.01
C ALA A 28 8.79 5.52 -9.55
N GLU A 29 9.17 6.71 -9.09
CA GLU A 29 9.59 6.93 -7.70
C GLU A 29 8.40 6.76 -6.74
N LEU A 30 7.24 7.32 -7.08
CA LEU A 30 6.02 7.15 -6.30
C LEU A 30 5.65 5.67 -6.16
N HIS A 31 5.76 4.90 -7.25
CA HIS A 31 5.49 3.46 -7.21
C HIS A 31 6.48 2.71 -6.31
N ARG A 32 7.79 3.02 -6.40
CA ARG A 32 8.79 2.44 -5.50
C ARG A 32 8.49 2.75 -4.03
N ARG A 33 8.12 4.00 -3.72
CA ARG A 33 7.72 4.40 -2.37
C ARG A 33 6.46 3.67 -1.89
N GLN A 34 5.48 3.45 -2.76
CA GLN A 34 4.28 2.67 -2.43
C GLN A 34 4.63 1.24 -2.01
N ILE A 35 5.57 0.59 -2.69
CA ILE A 35 6.07 -0.75 -2.33
C ILE A 35 6.71 -0.73 -0.94
N GLU A 36 7.62 0.21 -0.70
CA GLU A 36 8.33 0.36 0.58
C GLU A 36 7.36 0.65 1.74
N TRP A 37 6.41 1.56 1.53
CA TRP A 37 5.40 1.89 2.54
C TRP A 37 4.48 0.71 2.84
N TYR A 38 4.10 -0.07 1.84
CA TYR A 38 3.29 -1.25 2.04
C TYR A 38 4.03 -2.30 2.88
N ALA A 39 5.30 -2.58 2.56
CA ALA A 39 6.12 -3.52 3.32
C ALA A 39 6.31 -3.07 4.78
N ALA A 40 6.56 -1.78 5.00
CA ALA A 40 6.68 -1.22 6.35
C ALA A 40 5.37 -1.34 7.14
N TRP A 41 4.25 -0.96 6.52
CA TRP A 41 2.93 -1.11 7.14
C TRP A 41 2.61 -2.58 7.48
N ALA A 42 2.91 -3.52 6.58
CA ALA A 42 2.67 -4.94 6.79
C ALA A 42 3.46 -5.46 8.02
N ALA A 43 4.72 -5.06 8.16
CA ALA A 43 5.54 -5.40 9.32
C ALA A 43 4.98 -4.82 10.63
N ASP A 44 4.65 -3.53 10.64
CA ASP A 44 4.09 -2.86 11.82
C ASP A 44 2.73 -3.48 12.23
N PHE A 45 1.91 -3.82 11.25
CA PHE A 45 0.61 -4.44 11.49
C PHE A 45 0.76 -5.87 12.02
N GLN A 46 1.69 -6.65 11.48
CA GLN A 46 2.02 -7.98 12.00
C GLN A 46 2.45 -7.91 13.47
N ASP A 47 3.34 -6.98 13.82
CA ASP A 47 3.79 -6.78 15.19
C ASP A 47 2.64 -6.39 16.11
N PHE A 48 1.74 -5.53 15.64
CA PHE A 48 0.52 -5.18 16.36
C PHE A 48 -0.35 -6.40 16.64
N LEU A 49 -0.57 -7.28 15.66
CA LEU A 49 -1.37 -8.50 15.83
C LEU A 49 -0.74 -9.46 16.86
N ARG A 50 0.59 -9.61 16.83
CA ARG A 50 1.33 -10.41 17.82
C ARG A 50 1.14 -9.88 19.24
N ARG A 51 1.23 -8.57 19.42
CA ARG A 51 0.97 -7.92 20.72
C ARG A 51 -0.50 -8.06 21.17
N LYS A 52 -1.43 -8.26 20.23
CA LYS A 52 -2.86 -8.45 20.51
C LYS A 52 -3.26 -9.89 20.83
N GLY A 53 -2.31 -10.83 20.81
CA GLY A 53 -2.54 -12.21 21.24
C GLY A 53 -2.52 -13.23 20.10
N ASP A 54 -2.16 -12.84 18.88
CA ASP A 54 -1.87 -13.77 17.79
C ASP A 54 -0.36 -13.86 17.55
N PRO A 55 0.39 -14.64 18.35
CA PRO A 55 1.84 -14.73 18.23
C PRO A 55 2.30 -15.31 16.89
N ALA A 56 1.43 -16.06 16.20
CA ALA A 56 1.73 -16.69 14.91
C ALA A 56 1.33 -15.81 13.72
N ALA A 57 0.83 -14.58 13.95
CA ALA A 57 0.41 -13.69 12.88
C ALA A 57 1.52 -13.51 11.83
N LEU A 58 1.12 -13.69 10.57
CA LEU A 58 1.92 -13.47 9.38
C LEU A 58 1.12 -12.57 8.43
N VAL A 59 1.69 -11.41 8.11
CA VAL A 59 1.11 -10.48 7.14
C VAL A 59 2.02 -10.47 5.93
N ASP A 60 1.48 -10.79 4.76
CA ASP A 60 2.23 -10.73 3.51
C ASP A 60 2.60 -9.28 3.17
N GLY A 61 3.90 -8.98 3.19
CA GLY A 61 4.45 -7.70 2.78
C GLY A 61 4.64 -7.56 1.27
N THR A 62 4.26 -8.57 0.48
CA THR A 62 4.46 -8.60 -0.97
C THR A 62 3.35 -7.85 -1.69
N TRP A 63 3.76 -6.79 -2.37
CA TRP A 63 2.94 -5.94 -3.23
C TRP A 63 3.88 -5.31 -4.28
N PRO A 64 3.45 -5.06 -5.54
CA PRO A 64 2.09 -5.12 -6.06
C PRO A 64 1.63 -6.48 -6.58
N LEU A 65 2.56 -7.41 -6.77
CA LEU A 65 2.27 -8.74 -7.29
C LEU A 65 2.27 -9.74 -6.15
N ARG A 66 1.26 -10.60 -6.12
CA ARG A 66 1.20 -11.75 -5.23
C ARG A 66 1.13 -13.00 -6.09
N ALA A 67 1.71 -14.08 -5.57
CA ALA A 67 1.47 -15.38 -6.16
C ALA A 67 -0.05 -15.66 -6.14
N PRO A 68 -0.59 -16.32 -7.18
CA PRO A 68 -1.96 -16.81 -7.11
C PRO A 68 -2.07 -17.74 -5.89
N ALA A 69 -3.20 -17.67 -5.17
CA ALA A 69 -3.45 -18.61 -4.10
C ALA A 69 -3.48 -20.02 -4.71
N GLU A 70 -2.70 -20.95 -4.14
CA GLU A 70 -2.85 -22.37 -4.49
C GLU A 70 -4.25 -22.82 -4.01
N GLU A 71 -5.04 -23.39 -4.92
CA GLU A 71 -6.38 -23.95 -4.64
C GLU A 71 -6.32 -25.22 -3.78
#